data_AF-A0A2R7Y485-F1
#
_entry.id   AF-A0A2R7Y485-F1
#
_cell.length_a   1.000
_cell.length_b   1.000
_cell.length_c   1.000
_cell.angle_alpha   90.00
_cell.angle_beta   90.00
_cell.angle_gamma   90.00
#
_symmetry.space_group_name_H-M   'P 1'
#
loop_
_entity.id
_entity.type
_entity.pdbx_description
1 polymer ?
#
loop_
_entity_poly.entity_id
_entity_poly.type
_entity_poly.pdbx_seq_one_letter_code
_entity_poly.pdbx_strand_id
1 'polypeptide(L)'
;MAVLGSKLGKGVALALLALLLASITPTTSLTALAQQQTTTSTRPSTPANTSVPVRRGPEHAVQVLIDRTELLIARIKDFTKKYNITLPENLSTLLSTAEELVNEAKNLLPTDVKTALNKTLEAMHAVTPIYVYVIQNLPPQVKDEFAVRKTEAQFEVRQRTLEGLNKTVAWLEERGVEIPDWVKANLSRGFELIQEGKTAVAEGNLTRAKELMKEIDEIIKDVNKALCLNLRLKWRKAVASEKALKSLIGNTQALVALVNKSAEMLADGNVEQAKVTLKIALRNADNILNLINLVGVLPLGEDNYSKVIELCNDIASKLKEAIESALGIIDKEDQGTALSILSSALDSVEPEVNKLKTLCRWAWRELEEVRIGIVKVRDMIKNVHMPKLIRVVVIPKIVGLGSTMQIKASYTYVKNLYERGVISCGTYKSLLTSLSNFIKQLIEGLQQTTGHGPGSKIDLLKQELQKLLDEINNELSQLKC
;
A
#
# COMPACT_ATOMS: atom_id res chain seq x y z
N MET A 1 20.57 15.24 50.08
CA MET A 1 20.94 14.99 48.66
C MET A 1 20.91 13.51 48.23
N ALA A 2 20.68 12.52 49.11
CA ALA A 2 20.84 11.09 48.77
C ALA A 2 19.71 10.41 47.97
N VAL A 3 18.67 11.12 47.50
CA VAL A 3 17.41 10.50 47.00
C VAL A 3 17.25 10.54 45.47
N LEU A 4 17.96 11.41 44.73
CA LEU A 4 17.86 11.44 43.26
C LEU A 4 18.66 10.31 42.58
N GLY A 5 19.81 9.90 43.14
CA GLY A 5 20.68 8.90 42.51
C GLY A 5 20.05 7.51 42.31
N SER A 6 19.10 7.13 43.18
CA SER A 6 18.46 5.81 43.16
C SER A 6 17.37 5.63 42.10
N LYS A 7 16.90 6.72 41.46
CA LYS A 7 15.94 6.64 40.34
C LYS A 7 16.64 6.53 38.98
N LEU A 8 17.61 7.39 38.68
CA LEU A 8 18.36 7.31 37.42
C LEU A 8 19.16 6.00 37.31
N GLY A 9 19.79 5.56 38.42
CA GLY A 9 20.55 4.31 38.44
C GLY A 9 19.72 3.06 38.11
N LYS A 10 18.41 3.07 38.42
CA LYS A 10 17.48 2.00 38.04
C LYS A 10 17.08 2.06 36.57
N GLY A 11 16.96 3.26 35.99
CA GLY A 11 16.70 3.42 34.55
C GLY A 11 17.78 2.78 33.68
N VAL A 12 19.05 3.07 33.97
CA VAL A 12 20.19 2.48 33.22
C VAL A 12 20.27 0.95 33.42
N ALA A 13 20.03 0.45 34.64
CA ALA A 13 20.01 -0.98 34.90
C ALA A 13 18.84 -1.71 34.22
N LEU A 14 17.64 -1.11 34.18
CA LEU A 14 16.52 -1.65 33.41
C LEU A 14 16.78 -1.55 31.90
N ALA A 15 17.41 -0.48 31.40
CA ALA A 15 17.75 -0.35 29.99
C ALA A 15 18.77 -1.41 29.53
N LEU A 16 19.78 -1.68 30.36
CA LEU A 16 20.72 -2.78 30.14
C LEU A 16 20.01 -4.14 30.19
N LEU A 17 19.13 -4.40 31.17
CA LEU A 17 18.32 -5.62 31.18
C LEU A 17 17.35 -5.70 29.99
N ALA A 18 16.79 -4.59 29.52
CA ALA A 18 15.84 -4.56 28.41
C ALA A 18 16.55 -4.77 27.05
N LEU A 19 17.75 -4.22 26.85
CA LEU A 19 18.64 -4.56 25.74
C LEU A 19 19.03 -6.05 25.74
N LEU A 20 19.26 -6.63 26.93
CA LEU A 20 19.57 -8.06 27.09
C LEU A 20 18.34 -8.97 26.93
N LEU A 21 17.14 -8.53 27.31
CA LEU A 21 15.90 -9.30 27.15
C LEU A 21 15.33 -9.18 25.73
N ALA A 22 15.52 -8.05 25.06
CA ALA A 22 15.09 -7.85 23.67
C ALA A 22 15.85 -8.72 22.65
N SER A 23 17.01 -9.28 23.02
CA SER A 23 17.69 -10.29 22.20
C SER A 23 17.17 -11.72 22.42
N ILE A 24 16.14 -11.92 23.25
CA ILE A 24 15.50 -13.22 23.50
C ILE A 24 13.98 -13.08 23.44
N THR A 25 13.41 -13.25 22.26
CA THR A 25 11.98 -13.52 22.13
C THR A 25 11.64 -14.92 22.62
N PRO A 26 10.67 -15.03 23.53
CA PRO A 26 9.51 -15.87 23.27
C PRO A 26 8.23 -15.03 23.25
N THR A 27 7.32 -15.38 22.34
CA THR A 27 6.03 -14.72 22.19
C THR A 27 5.05 -15.10 23.30
N THR A 28 4.70 -14.15 24.19
CA THR A 28 3.41 -14.18 24.91
C THR A 28 2.98 -12.78 25.38
N SER A 29 1.85 -12.35 24.80
CA SER A 29 0.83 -11.41 25.31
C SER A 29 0.91 -10.91 26.77
N LEU A 30 0.70 -9.60 26.97
CA LEU A 30 0.14 -9.03 28.21
C LEU A 30 -0.72 -7.78 27.93
N THR A 31 -2.03 -7.90 28.21
CA THR A 31 -3.06 -6.89 28.58
C THR A 31 -2.87 -5.40 28.21
N ALA A 32 -3.77 -4.71 27.49
CA ALA A 32 -5.23 -4.50 27.67
C ALA A 32 -5.63 -3.43 28.74
N LEU A 33 -6.72 -2.67 28.45
CA LEU A 33 -7.27 -1.48 29.14
C LEU A 33 -6.41 -0.19 28.98
N ALA A 34 -6.96 1.03 28.82
CA ALA A 34 -8.35 1.51 28.60
C ALA A 34 -8.32 2.64 27.54
N GLN A 35 -9.22 2.74 26.56
CA GLN A 35 -10.65 3.14 26.60
C GLN A 35 -10.90 4.66 26.86
N GLN A 36 -11.33 5.38 25.80
CA GLN A 36 -12.03 6.69 25.76
C GLN A 36 -11.28 7.93 26.32
N GLN A 37 -11.35 9.13 25.73
CA GLN A 37 -12.04 9.68 24.54
C GLN A 37 -11.12 10.79 23.90
N THR A 38 -11.45 11.74 23.01
CA THR A 38 -12.71 12.37 22.53
C THR A 38 -12.52 12.88 21.07
N THR A 39 -13.32 13.86 20.61
CA THR A 39 -13.25 14.61 19.34
C THR A 39 -12.18 15.76 19.38
N THR A 40 -11.86 16.57 18.36
CA THR A 40 -12.57 16.99 17.11
C THR A 40 -11.58 17.58 16.06
N SER A 41 -12.09 17.95 14.87
CA SER A 41 -11.66 19.00 13.87
C SER A 41 -10.38 19.83 14.11
N THR A 42 -9.59 20.26 13.11
CA THR A 42 -9.95 20.75 11.75
C THR A 42 -8.91 20.44 10.65
N ARG A 43 -9.28 20.66 9.38
CA ARG A 43 -8.43 20.66 8.18
C ARG A 43 -8.11 22.09 7.75
N PRO A 44 -6.90 22.37 7.24
CA PRO A 44 -6.79 23.11 5.97
C PRO A 44 -6.01 22.35 4.88
N SER A 45 -6.39 22.58 3.63
CA SER A 45 -5.53 22.37 2.44
C SER A 45 -4.87 23.73 2.09
N THR A 46 -3.98 23.94 1.12
CA THR A 46 -3.49 23.25 -0.11
C THR A 46 -2.16 23.98 -0.50
N PRO A 47 -1.54 23.88 -1.69
CA PRO A 47 -1.60 22.90 -2.78
C PRO A 47 -0.22 22.30 -3.16
N ALA A 48 -0.22 21.28 -4.03
CA ALA A 48 0.92 20.96 -4.90
C ALA A 48 0.38 20.45 -6.24
N ASN A 49 0.92 20.92 -7.36
CA ASN A 49 0.51 20.49 -8.68
C ASN A 49 1.11 19.12 -9.02
N THR A 50 0.26 18.17 -9.40
CA THR A 50 0.61 17.03 -10.26
C THR A 50 -0.68 16.58 -10.95
N SER A 51 -0.56 16.05 -12.17
CA SER A 51 -1.70 15.70 -13.02
C SER A 51 -2.51 14.53 -12.43
N VAL A 52 -3.53 14.87 -11.65
CA VAL A 52 -4.47 13.91 -11.05
C VAL A 52 -5.10 13.07 -12.16
N PRO A 53 -5.06 11.72 -12.10
CA PRO A 53 -5.79 10.89 -13.05
C PRO A 53 -7.29 11.20 -12.89
N VAL A 54 -7.91 11.70 -13.96
CA VAL A 54 -9.26 12.28 -13.94
C VAL A 54 -10.22 11.38 -13.18
N ARG A 55 -10.79 11.90 -12.07
CA ARG A 55 -11.81 11.20 -11.29
C ARG A 55 -12.98 10.87 -12.21
N ARG A 56 -13.14 9.59 -12.53
CA ARG A 56 -14.31 9.06 -13.26
C ARG A 56 -15.51 8.96 -12.31
N GLY A 57 -15.94 10.11 -11.80
CA GLY A 57 -17.16 10.26 -11.00
C GLY A 57 -18.42 10.37 -11.87
N PRO A 58 -19.61 10.42 -11.26
CA PRO A 58 -20.88 10.62 -11.97
C PRO A 58 -20.88 11.86 -12.86
N GLU A 59 -20.19 12.92 -12.44
CA GLU A 59 -20.07 14.20 -13.15
C GLU A 59 -19.46 14.02 -14.55
N HIS A 60 -18.38 13.22 -14.62
CA HIS A 60 -17.70 12.91 -15.88
C HIS A 60 -18.57 12.04 -16.80
N ALA A 61 -19.38 11.14 -16.24
CA ALA A 61 -20.30 10.33 -17.03
C ALA A 61 -21.42 11.19 -17.64
N VAL A 62 -21.95 12.17 -16.91
CA VAL A 62 -22.97 13.11 -17.43
C VAL A 62 -22.36 14.06 -18.47
N GLN A 63 -21.15 14.60 -18.25
CA GLN A 63 -20.46 15.41 -19.26
C GLN A 63 -20.33 14.68 -20.60
N VAL A 64 -19.91 13.41 -20.59
CA VAL A 64 -19.77 12.58 -21.81
C VAL A 64 -21.11 12.34 -22.51
N LEU A 65 -22.24 12.35 -21.80
CA LEU A 65 -23.58 12.28 -22.40
C LEU A 65 -24.01 13.64 -22.98
N ILE A 66 -23.72 14.75 -22.30
CA ILE A 66 -23.94 16.12 -22.78
C ILE A 66 -23.19 16.34 -24.10
N ASP A 67 -21.87 16.14 -24.10
CA ASP A 67 -21.00 16.33 -25.27
C ASP A 67 -21.46 15.50 -26.47
N ARG A 68 -21.96 14.29 -26.22
CA ARG A 68 -22.45 13.35 -27.23
C ARG A 68 -23.81 13.73 -27.80
N THR A 69 -24.69 14.31 -26.97
CA THR A 69 -26.00 14.83 -27.41
C THR A 69 -25.81 16.09 -28.25
N GLU A 70 -24.91 16.97 -27.81
CA GLU A 70 -24.55 18.21 -28.51
C GLU A 70 -23.87 17.93 -29.86
N LEU A 71 -22.96 16.96 -29.93
CA LEU A 71 -22.37 16.47 -31.18
C LEU A 71 -23.43 15.90 -32.14
N LEU A 72 -24.50 15.29 -31.62
CA LEU A 72 -25.60 14.76 -32.43
C LEU A 72 -26.48 15.89 -33.02
N ILE A 73 -26.79 16.91 -32.22
CA ILE A 73 -27.46 18.15 -32.66
C ILE A 73 -26.62 18.87 -33.74
N ALA A 74 -25.32 19.05 -33.49
CA ALA A 74 -24.41 19.69 -34.45
C ALA A 74 -24.35 18.93 -35.78
N ARG A 75 -24.31 17.59 -35.73
CA ARG A 75 -24.39 16.73 -36.94
C ARG A 75 -25.73 16.86 -37.65
N ILE A 76 -26.85 16.92 -36.94
CA ILE A 76 -28.18 17.14 -37.55
C ILE A 76 -28.20 18.45 -38.33
N LYS A 77 -27.69 19.54 -37.75
CA LYS A 77 -27.58 20.85 -38.43
C LYS A 77 -26.65 20.84 -39.65
N ASP A 78 -25.53 20.12 -39.58
CA ASP A 78 -24.66 19.94 -40.75
C ASP A 78 -25.36 19.13 -41.85
N PHE A 79 -25.96 17.99 -41.53
CA PHE A 79 -26.66 17.15 -42.50
C PHE A 79 -27.86 17.86 -43.15
N THR A 80 -28.70 18.60 -42.40
CA THR A 80 -29.83 19.32 -42.99
C THR A 80 -29.37 20.44 -43.92
N LYS A 81 -28.35 21.21 -43.53
CA LYS A 81 -27.76 22.26 -44.35
C LYS A 81 -27.05 21.71 -45.60
N LYS A 82 -26.23 20.66 -45.44
CA LYS A 82 -25.37 20.10 -46.50
C LYS A 82 -26.15 19.35 -47.58
N TYR A 83 -27.28 18.73 -47.22
CA TYR A 83 -28.12 17.96 -48.14
C TYR A 83 -29.50 18.60 -48.39
N ASN A 84 -29.68 19.87 -47.99
CA ASN A 84 -30.89 20.66 -48.18
C ASN A 84 -32.19 19.97 -47.70
N ILE A 85 -32.13 19.36 -46.50
CA ILE A 85 -33.27 18.66 -45.89
C ILE A 85 -34.07 19.65 -45.04
N THR A 86 -35.25 20.03 -45.52
CA THR A 86 -36.21 20.83 -44.76
C THR A 86 -36.74 20.02 -43.56
N LEU A 87 -36.63 20.54 -42.35
CA LEU A 87 -37.29 19.96 -41.18
C LEU A 87 -38.74 20.44 -41.09
N PRO A 88 -39.73 19.54 -40.90
CA PRO A 88 -41.08 19.90 -40.48
C PRO A 88 -41.07 20.72 -39.19
N GLU A 89 -42.05 21.61 -39.03
CA GLU A 89 -42.16 22.54 -37.89
C GLU A 89 -42.06 21.83 -36.53
N ASN A 90 -42.75 20.70 -36.38
CA ASN A 90 -42.74 19.87 -35.16
C ASN A 90 -41.41 19.15 -34.88
N LEU A 91 -40.52 19.02 -35.86
CA LEU A 91 -39.14 18.54 -35.66
C LEU A 91 -38.16 19.71 -35.47
N SER A 92 -38.47 20.88 -36.00
CA SER A 92 -37.72 22.12 -35.75
C SER A 92 -37.88 22.59 -34.30
N THR A 93 -39.10 22.56 -33.74
CA THR A 93 -39.34 22.89 -32.32
C THR A 93 -38.64 21.91 -31.38
N LEU A 94 -38.69 20.61 -31.66
CA LEU A 94 -37.94 19.59 -30.89
C LEU A 94 -36.41 19.80 -30.95
N LEU A 95 -35.88 20.37 -32.03
CA LEU A 95 -34.45 20.68 -32.13
C LEU A 95 -34.08 21.83 -31.18
N SER A 96 -34.87 22.91 -31.17
CA SER A 96 -34.71 24.02 -30.22
C SER A 96 -34.83 23.56 -28.77
N THR A 97 -35.87 22.78 -28.44
CA THR A 97 -36.06 22.23 -27.08
C THR A 97 -34.90 21.32 -26.66
N ALA A 98 -34.34 20.52 -27.57
CA ALA A 98 -33.15 19.72 -27.26
C ALA A 98 -31.91 20.58 -26.95
N GLU A 99 -31.74 21.71 -27.65
CA GLU A 99 -30.65 22.65 -27.39
C GLU A 99 -30.81 23.39 -26.06
N GLU A 100 -32.03 23.80 -25.72
CA GLU A 100 -32.37 24.36 -24.41
C GLU A 100 -32.05 23.37 -23.29
N LEU A 101 -32.50 22.11 -23.41
CA LEU A 101 -32.27 21.05 -22.43
C LEU A 101 -30.77 20.69 -22.26
N VAL A 102 -29.97 20.70 -23.34
CA VAL A 102 -28.50 20.50 -23.25
C VAL A 102 -27.81 21.67 -22.54
N ASN A 103 -28.23 22.91 -22.80
CA ASN A 103 -27.69 24.09 -22.13
C ASN A 103 -28.08 24.13 -20.64
N GLU A 104 -29.32 23.76 -20.29
CA GLU A 104 -29.74 23.56 -18.90
C GLU A 104 -28.90 22.48 -18.21
N ALA A 105 -28.71 21.32 -18.85
CA ALA A 105 -27.89 20.24 -18.30
C ALA A 105 -26.44 20.66 -18.03
N LYS A 106 -25.83 21.45 -18.92
CA LYS A 106 -24.49 22.03 -18.72
C LYS A 106 -24.42 22.95 -17.51
N ASN A 107 -25.38 23.85 -17.38
CA ASN A 107 -25.43 24.82 -16.29
C ASN A 107 -25.68 24.15 -14.92
N LEU A 108 -26.40 23.03 -14.90
CA LEU A 108 -26.70 22.26 -13.69
C LEU A 108 -25.62 21.25 -13.30
N LEU A 109 -24.78 20.79 -14.23
CA LEU A 109 -23.77 19.76 -13.93
C LEU A 109 -22.86 20.04 -12.72
N PRO A 110 -22.40 21.29 -12.45
CA PRO A 110 -21.57 21.58 -11.29
C PRO A 110 -22.31 21.59 -9.94
N THR A 111 -23.66 21.56 -9.94
CA THR A 111 -24.50 21.80 -8.74
C THR A 111 -25.51 20.69 -8.46
N ASP A 112 -26.14 20.13 -9.50
CA ASP A 112 -27.01 18.95 -9.42
C ASP A 112 -26.80 18.01 -10.63
N VAL A 113 -25.92 17.03 -10.42
CA VAL A 113 -25.58 15.97 -11.39
C VAL A 113 -26.80 15.12 -11.78
N LYS A 114 -27.79 14.97 -10.89
CA LYS A 114 -28.98 14.13 -11.14
C LYS A 114 -29.96 14.85 -12.06
N THR A 115 -30.22 16.13 -11.82
CA THR A 115 -31.09 16.92 -12.70
C THR A 115 -30.40 17.19 -14.04
N ALA A 116 -29.07 17.43 -14.05
CA ALA A 116 -28.29 17.50 -15.29
C ALA A 116 -28.37 16.20 -16.12
N LEU A 117 -28.29 15.02 -15.49
CA LEU A 117 -28.49 13.75 -16.16
C LEU A 117 -29.89 13.65 -16.78
N ASN A 118 -30.95 13.91 -16.01
CA ASN A 118 -32.34 13.84 -16.50
C ASN A 118 -32.55 14.74 -17.72
N LYS A 119 -32.10 16.00 -17.66
CA LYS A 119 -32.17 16.96 -18.76
C LYS A 119 -31.41 16.49 -20.00
N THR A 120 -30.26 15.84 -19.82
CA THR A 120 -29.51 15.21 -20.91
C THR A 120 -30.28 14.04 -21.56
N LEU A 121 -30.95 13.21 -20.76
CA LEU A 121 -31.78 12.10 -21.27
C LEU A 121 -33.02 12.61 -22.03
N GLU A 122 -33.68 13.63 -21.51
CA GLU A 122 -34.80 14.34 -22.16
C GLU A 122 -34.36 14.91 -23.53
N ALA A 123 -33.19 15.56 -23.59
CA ALA A 123 -32.62 16.05 -24.84
C ALA A 123 -32.34 14.90 -25.83
N MET A 124 -31.71 13.80 -25.41
CA MET A 124 -31.48 12.65 -26.30
C MET A 124 -32.79 12.08 -26.87
N HIS A 125 -33.86 12.01 -26.06
CA HIS A 125 -35.17 11.57 -26.53
C HIS A 125 -35.78 12.54 -27.57
N ALA A 126 -35.67 13.87 -27.36
CA ALA A 126 -36.13 14.87 -28.32
C ALA A 126 -35.34 14.84 -29.65
N VAL A 127 -34.02 14.60 -29.59
CA VAL A 127 -33.13 14.53 -30.77
C VAL A 127 -33.36 13.26 -31.61
N THR A 128 -33.74 12.14 -30.98
CA THR A 128 -33.86 10.82 -31.64
C THR A 128 -34.79 10.81 -32.87
N PRO A 129 -36.05 11.32 -32.84
CA PRO A 129 -36.91 11.34 -34.03
C PRO A 129 -36.36 12.24 -35.15
N ILE A 130 -35.71 13.36 -34.80
CA ILE A 130 -35.10 14.29 -35.77
C ILE A 130 -33.96 13.60 -36.52
N TYR A 131 -33.09 12.90 -35.78
CA TYR A 131 -31.99 12.11 -36.34
C TYR A 131 -32.48 11.02 -37.32
N VAL A 132 -33.57 10.32 -36.98
CA VAL A 132 -34.19 9.32 -37.86
C VAL A 132 -34.74 9.98 -39.13
N TYR A 133 -35.47 11.10 -39.00
CA TYR A 133 -36.00 11.84 -40.14
C TYR A 133 -34.90 12.34 -41.09
N VAL A 134 -33.81 12.90 -40.55
CA VAL A 134 -32.68 13.37 -41.37
C VAL A 134 -32.05 12.21 -42.14
N ILE A 135 -31.78 11.06 -41.50
CA ILE A 135 -31.26 9.87 -42.20
C ILE A 135 -32.22 9.37 -43.27
N GLN A 136 -33.54 9.37 -43.02
CA GLN A 136 -34.55 8.98 -44.00
C GLN A 136 -34.61 9.90 -45.22
N ASN A 137 -34.18 11.16 -45.11
CA ASN A 137 -34.20 12.14 -46.21
C ASN A 137 -32.85 12.37 -46.91
N LEU A 138 -31.77 11.71 -46.47
CA LEU A 138 -30.47 11.74 -47.18
C LEU A 138 -30.56 11.18 -48.62
N PRO A 139 -29.71 11.63 -49.57
CA PRO A 139 -29.59 11.01 -50.89
C PRO A 139 -29.18 9.52 -50.79
N PRO A 140 -29.61 8.63 -51.71
CA PRO A 140 -29.33 7.19 -51.65
C PRO A 140 -27.84 6.85 -51.47
N GLN A 141 -26.97 7.40 -52.32
CA GLN A 141 -25.51 7.22 -52.25
C GLN A 141 -24.92 7.57 -50.87
N VAL A 142 -25.48 8.58 -50.20
CA VAL A 142 -25.07 9.04 -48.87
C VAL A 142 -25.64 8.15 -47.77
N LYS A 143 -26.85 7.59 -47.95
CA LYS A 143 -27.41 6.57 -47.06
C LYS A 143 -26.57 5.30 -47.07
N ASP A 144 -26.08 4.89 -48.23
CA ASP A 144 -25.25 3.69 -48.39
C ASP A 144 -23.86 3.89 -47.77
N GLU A 145 -23.18 5.02 -48.09
CA GLU A 145 -21.93 5.44 -47.44
C GLU A 145 -22.07 5.54 -45.91
N PHE A 146 -23.19 6.09 -45.43
CA PHE A 146 -23.49 6.21 -44.01
C PHE A 146 -23.79 4.84 -43.36
N ALA A 147 -24.46 3.93 -44.07
CA ALA A 147 -24.74 2.59 -43.59
C ALA A 147 -23.45 1.76 -43.44
N VAL A 148 -22.52 1.86 -44.40
CA VAL A 148 -21.16 1.30 -44.33
C VAL A 148 -20.45 1.86 -43.08
N ARG A 149 -20.23 3.18 -42.99
CA ARG A 149 -19.52 3.82 -41.86
C ARG A 149 -20.13 3.53 -40.50
N LYS A 150 -21.46 3.48 -40.41
CA LYS A 150 -22.18 3.10 -39.19
C LYS A 150 -21.87 1.66 -38.78
N THR A 151 -21.80 0.75 -39.75
CA THR A 151 -21.52 -0.68 -39.52
C THR A 151 -20.04 -0.89 -39.14
N GLU A 152 -19.10 -0.19 -39.78
CA GLU A 152 -17.68 -0.16 -39.40
C GLU A 152 -17.49 0.29 -37.94
N ALA A 153 -18.04 1.46 -37.58
CA ALA A 153 -17.97 1.99 -36.21
C ALA A 153 -18.65 1.08 -35.17
N GLN A 154 -19.69 0.33 -35.57
CA GLN A 154 -20.33 -0.68 -34.73
C GLN A 154 -19.47 -1.93 -34.50
N PHE A 155 -18.55 -2.27 -35.42
CA PHE A 155 -17.51 -3.27 -35.17
C PHE A 155 -16.37 -2.70 -34.31
N GLU A 156 -15.92 -1.46 -34.53
CA GLU A 156 -14.88 -0.84 -33.69
C GLU A 156 -15.26 -0.76 -32.20
N VAL A 157 -16.55 -0.50 -31.90
CA VAL A 157 -17.05 -0.50 -30.51
C VAL A 157 -16.96 -1.91 -29.92
N ARG A 158 -17.42 -2.94 -30.66
CA ARG A 158 -17.36 -4.35 -30.21
C ARG A 158 -15.93 -4.84 -30.05
N GLN A 159 -15.02 -4.49 -30.95
CA GLN A 159 -13.60 -4.82 -30.86
C GLN A 159 -13.00 -4.25 -29.56
N ARG A 160 -13.24 -2.97 -29.25
CA ARG A 160 -12.79 -2.35 -27.99
C ARG A 160 -13.42 -3.00 -26.75
N THR A 161 -14.66 -3.47 -26.83
CA THR A 161 -15.30 -4.25 -25.75
C THR A 161 -14.60 -5.60 -25.56
N LEU A 162 -14.36 -6.37 -26.62
CA LEU A 162 -13.63 -7.64 -26.58
C LEU A 162 -12.19 -7.46 -26.06
N GLU A 163 -11.49 -6.39 -26.48
CA GLU A 163 -10.17 -6.03 -25.95
C GLU A 163 -10.20 -5.75 -24.44
N GLY A 164 -11.24 -5.07 -23.96
CA GLY A 164 -11.43 -4.80 -22.52
C GLY A 164 -11.70 -6.09 -21.72
N LEU A 165 -12.52 -6.99 -22.26
CA LEU A 165 -12.79 -8.30 -21.66
C LEU A 165 -11.54 -9.19 -21.65
N ASN A 166 -10.79 -9.23 -22.75
CA ASN A 166 -9.54 -9.98 -22.85
C ASN A 166 -8.47 -9.45 -21.87
N LYS A 167 -8.34 -8.12 -21.74
CA LYS A 167 -7.49 -7.49 -20.71
C LYS A 167 -7.92 -7.84 -19.28
N THR A 168 -9.23 -8.02 -19.05
CA THR A 168 -9.77 -8.42 -17.74
C THR A 168 -9.50 -9.90 -17.45
N VAL A 169 -9.64 -10.77 -18.45
CA VAL A 169 -9.26 -12.19 -18.39
C VAL A 169 -7.76 -12.36 -18.10
N ALA A 170 -6.88 -11.68 -18.86
CA ALA A 170 -5.45 -11.74 -18.63
C ALA A 170 -5.04 -11.21 -17.24
N TRP A 171 -5.66 -10.11 -16.77
CA TRP A 171 -5.44 -9.60 -15.41
C TRP A 171 -5.86 -10.63 -14.35
N LEU A 172 -6.99 -11.31 -14.53
CA LEU A 172 -7.48 -12.35 -13.62
C LEU A 172 -6.53 -13.57 -13.57
N GLU A 173 -6.07 -14.05 -14.73
CA GLU A 173 -5.12 -15.17 -14.82
C GLU A 173 -3.77 -14.82 -14.17
N GLU A 174 -3.29 -13.58 -14.32
CA GLU A 174 -2.08 -13.10 -13.66
C GLU A 174 -2.21 -13.04 -12.12
N ARG A 175 -3.45 -12.94 -11.58
CA ARG A 175 -3.76 -13.12 -10.14
C ARG A 175 -4.09 -14.59 -9.79
N GLY A 176 -3.82 -15.54 -10.68
CA GLY A 176 -4.08 -16.97 -10.45
C GLY A 176 -5.56 -17.36 -10.42
N VAL A 177 -6.45 -16.52 -10.96
CA VAL A 177 -7.86 -16.90 -11.12
C VAL A 177 -7.98 -17.82 -12.33
N GLU A 178 -8.38 -19.06 -12.10
CA GLU A 178 -8.71 -20.01 -13.17
C GLU A 178 -9.87 -19.49 -14.02
N ILE A 179 -9.63 -19.24 -15.30
CA ILE A 179 -10.63 -18.83 -16.29
C ILE A 179 -11.04 -20.05 -17.12
N PRO A 180 -12.35 -20.39 -17.22
CA PRO A 180 -12.81 -21.50 -18.04
C PRO A 180 -12.44 -21.33 -19.51
N ASP A 181 -11.95 -22.39 -20.16
CA ASP A 181 -11.40 -22.28 -21.53
C ASP A 181 -12.42 -21.84 -22.58
N TRP A 182 -13.71 -22.12 -22.37
CA TRP A 182 -14.78 -21.61 -23.24
C TRP A 182 -14.87 -20.08 -23.26
N VAL A 183 -14.47 -19.39 -22.18
CA VAL A 183 -14.41 -17.93 -22.13
C VAL A 183 -13.30 -17.40 -23.05
N LYS A 184 -12.16 -18.10 -23.09
CA LYS A 184 -11.03 -17.80 -23.99
C LYS A 184 -11.39 -18.08 -25.44
N ALA A 185 -11.99 -19.25 -25.71
CA ALA A 185 -12.46 -19.63 -27.04
C ALA A 185 -13.50 -18.63 -27.59
N ASN A 186 -14.47 -18.22 -26.77
CA ASN A 186 -15.46 -17.21 -27.15
C ASN A 186 -14.82 -15.83 -27.42
N LEU A 187 -13.80 -15.43 -26.65
CA LEU A 187 -13.06 -14.20 -26.93
C LEU A 187 -12.31 -14.26 -28.28
N SER A 188 -11.61 -15.36 -28.57
CA SER A 188 -10.95 -15.58 -29.86
C SER A 188 -11.95 -15.57 -31.02
N ARG A 189 -13.05 -16.32 -30.91
CA ARG A 189 -14.13 -16.34 -31.90
C ARG A 189 -14.74 -14.95 -32.10
N GLY A 190 -14.91 -14.19 -31.03
CA GLY A 190 -15.33 -12.79 -31.07
C GLY A 190 -14.40 -11.92 -31.93
N PHE A 191 -13.08 -12.10 -31.83
CA PHE A 191 -12.13 -11.37 -32.69
C PHE A 191 -12.11 -11.85 -34.15
N GLU A 192 -12.31 -13.15 -34.41
CA GLU A 192 -12.47 -13.68 -35.77
C GLU A 192 -13.70 -13.06 -36.45
N LEU A 193 -14.85 -13.06 -35.76
CA LEU A 193 -16.11 -12.47 -36.22
C LEU A 193 -16.01 -10.97 -36.51
N ILE A 194 -15.14 -10.23 -35.79
CA ILE A 194 -14.84 -8.83 -36.10
C ILE A 194 -14.16 -8.68 -37.47
N GLN A 195 -13.27 -9.60 -37.84
CA GLN A 195 -12.59 -9.56 -39.14
C GLN A 195 -13.50 -10.07 -40.26
N GLU A 196 -14.21 -11.19 -40.07
CA GLU A 196 -15.29 -11.64 -40.97
C GLU A 196 -16.29 -10.50 -41.24
N GLY A 197 -16.67 -9.78 -40.18
CA GLY A 197 -17.61 -8.66 -40.24
C GLY A 197 -17.09 -7.47 -41.04
N LYS A 198 -15.81 -7.11 -40.88
CA LYS A 198 -15.17 -6.04 -41.67
C LYS A 198 -15.03 -6.44 -43.15
N THR A 199 -14.65 -7.68 -43.45
CA THR A 199 -14.61 -8.20 -44.82
C THR A 199 -15.99 -8.14 -45.46
N ALA A 200 -17.03 -8.61 -44.77
CA ALA A 200 -18.41 -8.55 -45.26
C ALA A 200 -18.90 -7.10 -45.51
N VAL A 201 -18.38 -6.10 -44.78
CA VAL A 201 -18.66 -4.68 -45.05
C VAL A 201 -17.91 -4.17 -46.29
N ALA A 202 -16.64 -4.54 -46.46
CA ALA A 202 -15.86 -4.19 -47.65
C ALA A 202 -16.43 -4.81 -48.94
N GLU A 203 -17.04 -5.99 -48.83
CA GLU A 203 -17.80 -6.67 -49.89
C GLU A 203 -19.22 -6.09 -50.10
N GLY A 204 -19.64 -5.09 -49.31
CA GLY A 204 -20.97 -4.48 -49.37
C GLY A 204 -22.10 -5.31 -48.75
N ASN A 205 -21.82 -6.49 -48.19
CA ASN A 205 -22.78 -7.39 -47.56
C ASN A 205 -23.17 -6.94 -46.14
N LEU A 206 -23.85 -5.79 -46.06
CA LEU A 206 -24.36 -5.20 -44.82
C LEU A 206 -25.44 -6.04 -44.11
N THR A 207 -25.95 -7.12 -44.74
CA THR A 207 -26.84 -8.09 -44.08
C THR A 207 -26.01 -9.08 -43.26
N ARG A 208 -25.01 -9.74 -43.88
CA ARG A 208 -24.10 -10.66 -43.19
C ARG A 208 -23.35 -9.97 -42.05
N ALA A 209 -22.91 -8.72 -42.26
CA ALA A 209 -22.29 -7.91 -41.21
C ALA A 209 -23.18 -7.75 -39.96
N LYS A 210 -24.50 -7.58 -40.12
CA LYS A 210 -25.45 -7.44 -39.00
C LYS A 210 -25.75 -8.77 -38.30
N GLU A 211 -25.61 -9.90 -38.99
CA GLU A 211 -25.68 -11.24 -38.37
C GLU A 211 -24.47 -11.46 -37.47
N LEU A 212 -23.26 -11.24 -38.00
CA LEU A 212 -21.99 -11.37 -37.29
C LEU A 212 -21.96 -10.46 -36.04
N MET A 213 -22.52 -9.25 -36.10
CA MET A 213 -22.67 -8.40 -34.91
C MET A 213 -23.50 -9.02 -33.79
N LYS A 214 -24.58 -9.76 -34.11
CA LYS A 214 -25.41 -10.44 -33.10
C LYS A 214 -24.65 -11.60 -32.44
N GLU A 215 -23.90 -12.36 -33.23
CA GLU A 215 -23.04 -13.45 -32.72
C GLU A 215 -21.97 -12.88 -31.76
N ILE A 216 -21.36 -11.75 -32.12
CA ILE A 216 -20.42 -11.02 -31.23
C ILE A 216 -21.12 -10.47 -29.98
N ASP A 217 -22.35 -9.93 -30.10
CA ASP A 217 -23.10 -9.39 -28.95
C ASP A 217 -23.43 -10.50 -27.92
N GLU A 218 -23.82 -11.68 -28.38
CA GLU A 218 -24.07 -12.85 -27.53
C GLU A 218 -22.78 -13.39 -26.90
N ILE A 219 -21.67 -13.45 -27.65
CA ILE A 219 -20.33 -13.75 -27.11
C ILE A 219 -19.93 -12.76 -26.00
N ILE A 220 -20.08 -11.46 -26.23
CA ILE A 220 -19.77 -10.40 -25.25
C ILE A 220 -20.64 -10.58 -24.00
N LYS A 221 -21.93 -10.88 -24.17
CA LYS A 221 -22.91 -11.09 -23.11
C LYS A 221 -22.57 -12.32 -22.25
N ASP A 222 -22.24 -13.47 -22.84
CA ASP A 222 -21.90 -14.68 -22.09
C ASP A 222 -20.52 -14.61 -21.42
N VAL A 223 -19.52 -13.97 -22.04
CA VAL A 223 -18.23 -13.67 -21.38
C VAL A 223 -18.45 -12.74 -20.18
N ASN A 224 -19.25 -11.67 -20.33
CA ASN A 224 -19.62 -10.80 -19.19
C ASN A 224 -20.37 -11.57 -18.10
N LYS A 225 -21.28 -12.48 -18.46
CA LYS A 225 -22.03 -13.32 -17.52
C LYS A 225 -21.10 -14.24 -16.72
N ALA A 226 -20.08 -14.84 -17.35
CA ALA A 226 -19.06 -15.63 -16.66
C ALA A 226 -18.25 -14.79 -15.66
N LEU A 227 -17.78 -13.61 -16.07
CA LEU A 227 -17.00 -12.71 -15.21
C LEU A 227 -17.83 -12.16 -14.03
N CYS A 228 -19.06 -11.71 -14.29
CA CYS A 228 -19.92 -10.99 -13.33
C CYS A 228 -20.77 -11.90 -12.43
N LEU A 229 -20.96 -13.17 -12.77
CA LEU A 229 -21.67 -14.17 -11.96
C LEU A 229 -20.71 -15.27 -11.49
N ASN A 230 -20.21 -16.11 -12.40
CA ASN A 230 -19.49 -17.34 -12.06
C ASN A 230 -18.15 -17.05 -11.35
N LEU A 231 -17.41 -16.06 -11.83
CA LEU A 231 -16.11 -15.66 -11.29
C LEU A 231 -16.20 -14.51 -10.26
N ARG A 232 -17.41 -14.00 -9.99
CA ARG A 232 -17.67 -12.80 -9.15
C ARG A 232 -16.96 -12.83 -7.80
N LEU A 233 -16.93 -13.99 -7.13
CA LEU A 233 -16.26 -14.14 -5.83
C LEU A 233 -14.73 -14.19 -5.96
N LYS A 234 -14.19 -14.99 -6.89
CA LYS A 234 -12.73 -15.03 -7.17
C LYS A 234 -12.21 -13.64 -7.58
N TRP A 235 -12.93 -12.94 -8.46
CA TRP A 235 -12.59 -11.58 -8.90
C TRP A 235 -12.60 -10.58 -7.74
N ARG A 236 -13.65 -10.59 -6.89
CA ARG A 236 -13.71 -9.74 -5.69
C ARG A 236 -12.55 -10.01 -4.73
N LYS A 237 -12.19 -11.27 -4.51
CA LYS A 237 -11.03 -11.66 -3.69
C LYS A 237 -9.71 -11.20 -4.30
N ALA A 238 -9.50 -11.36 -5.60
CA ALA A 238 -8.30 -10.89 -6.30
C ALA A 238 -8.14 -9.35 -6.22
N VAL A 239 -9.23 -8.59 -6.44
CA VAL A 239 -9.23 -7.12 -6.29
C VAL A 239 -8.96 -6.71 -4.84
N ALA A 240 -9.51 -7.46 -3.87
CA ALA A 240 -9.26 -7.24 -2.46
C ALA A 240 -7.78 -7.46 -2.11
N SER A 241 -7.19 -8.61 -2.48
CA SER A 241 -5.78 -8.89 -2.23
C SER A 241 -4.84 -7.90 -2.92
N GLU A 242 -5.12 -7.49 -4.16
CA GLU A 242 -4.32 -6.46 -4.84
C GLU A 242 -4.41 -5.10 -4.13
N LYS A 243 -5.60 -4.71 -3.66
CA LYS A 243 -5.77 -3.43 -2.94
C LYS A 243 -5.07 -3.46 -1.58
N ALA A 244 -5.15 -4.56 -0.83
CA ALA A 244 -4.42 -4.74 0.42
C ALA A 244 -2.89 -4.68 0.19
N LEU A 245 -2.41 -5.41 -0.82
CA LEU A 245 -0.99 -5.47 -1.17
C LEU A 245 -0.43 -4.12 -1.63
N LYS A 246 -1.14 -3.40 -2.50
CA LYS A 246 -0.73 -2.05 -2.94
C LYS A 246 -0.79 -1.02 -1.80
N SER A 247 -1.75 -1.16 -0.88
CA SER A 247 -1.80 -0.36 0.34
C SER A 247 -0.60 -0.61 1.25
N LEU A 248 -0.16 -1.87 1.39
CA LEU A 248 1.07 -2.21 2.11
C LEU A 248 2.29 -1.61 1.40
N ILE A 249 2.55 -1.99 0.14
CA ILE A 249 3.73 -1.59 -0.64
C ILE A 249 3.95 -0.07 -0.62
N GLY A 250 2.92 0.70 -1.01
CA GLY A 250 3.05 2.15 -1.18
C GLY A 250 3.27 2.93 0.12
N ASN A 251 2.86 2.38 1.26
CA ASN A 251 3.03 3.04 2.56
C ASN A 251 4.22 2.47 3.36
N THR A 252 4.58 1.20 3.20
CA THR A 252 5.72 0.59 3.91
C THR A 252 7.04 1.25 3.52
N GLN A 253 7.23 1.68 2.27
CA GLN A 253 8.43 2.46 1.88
C GLN A 253 8.54 3.77 2.68
N ALA A 254 7.43 4.52 2.83
CA ALA A 254 7.40 5.73 3.63
C ALA A 254 7.56 5.45 5.15
N LEU A 255 6.99 4.35 5.64
CA LEU A 255 7.09 3.91 7.02
C LEU A 255 8.54 3.56 7.39
N VAL A 256 9.22 2.79 6.55
CA VAL A 256 10.64 2.43 6.67
C VAL A 256 11.55 3.67 6.65
N ALA A 257 11.25 4.66 5.80
CA ALA A 257 11.98 5.93 5.79
C ALA A 257 11.78 6.75 7.08
N LEU A 258 10.57 6.79 7.63
CA LEU A 258 10.26 7.45 8.92
C LEU A 258 10.92 6.73 10.10
N VAL A 259 10.95 5.39 10.11
CA VAL A 259 11.67 4.59 11.10
C VAL A 259 13.17 4.89 11.06
N ASN A 260 13.78 4.95 9.87
CA ASN A 260 15.20 5.34 9.74
C ASN A 260 15.47 6.75 10.26
N LYS A 261 14.65 7.74 9.88
CA LYS A 261 14.84 9.13 10.31
C LYS A 261 14.68 9.29 11.81
N SER A 262 13.72 8.56 12.40
CA SER A 262 13.56 8.48 13.86
C SER A 262 14.79 7.85 14.52
N ALA A 263 15.36 6.82 13.88
CA ALA A 263 16.53 6.12 14.41
C ALA A 263 17.81 6.97 14.41
N GLU A 264 18.02 7.74 13.34
CA GLU A 264 19.06 8.75 13.24
C GLU A 264 18.91 9.82 14.33
N MET A 265 17.70 10.36 14.50
CA MET A 265 17.38 11.33 15.55
C MET A 265 17.63 10.79 16.97
N LEU A 266 17.33 9.51 17.24
CA LEU A 266 17.67 8.88 18.53
C LEU A 266 19.19 8.77 18.71
N ALA A 267 19.93 8.39 17.68
CA ALA A 267 21.40 8.30 17.74
C ALA A 267 22.10 9.66 17.91
N ASP A 268 21.48 10.76 17.48
CA ASP A 268 21.89 12.14 17.78
C ASP A 268 21.38 12.69 19.13
N GLY A 269 20.60 11.90 19.89
CA GLY A 269 19.97 12.34 21.15
C GLY A 269 18.79 13.31 20.99
N ASN A 270 18.29 13.54 19.77
CA ASN A 270 17.16 14.41 19.44
C ASN A 270 15.79 13.74 19.75
N VAL A 271 15.61 13.32 21.00
CA VAL A 271 14.51 12.48 21.50
C VAL A 271 13.12 12.96 21.07
N GLU A 272 12.77 14.21 21.31
CA GLU A 272 11.41 14.70 21.03
C GLU A 272 11.12 14.78 19.52
N GLN A 273 12.12 15.05 18.68
CA GLN A 273 11.96 14.98 17.23
C GLN A 273 11.77 13.53 16.74
N ALA A 274 12.47 12.57 17.36
CA ALA A 274 12.25 11.15 17.10
C ALA A 274 10.84 10.72 17.52
N LYS A 275 10.34 11.14 18.70
CA LYS A 275 8.96 10.85 19.15
C LYS A 275 7.92 11.43 18.19
N VAL A 276 8.09 12.65 17.69
CA VAL A 276 7.19 13.25 16.69
C VAL A 276 7.22 12.45 15.39
N THR A 277 8.40 12.04 14.92
CA THR A 277 8.55 11.27 13.68
C THR A 277 7.96 9.85 13.79
N LEU A 278 8.15 9.17 14.94
CA LEU A 278 7.49 7.88 15.23
C LEU A 278 5.98 8.01 15.38
N LYS A 279 5.45 9.12 15.91
CA LYS A 279 3.99 9.37 15.95
C LYS A 279 3.39 9.58 14.55
N ILE A 280 4.18 10.04 13.57
CA ILE A 280 3.77 10.07 12.15
C ILE A 280 3.86 8.65 11.55
N ALA A 281 4.91 7.90 11.86
CA ALA A 281 5.06 6.50 11.44
C ALA A 281 3.87 5.63 11.93
N LEU A 282 3.49 5.76 13.20
CA LEU A 282 2.35 5.07 13.80
C LEU A 282 1.04 5.33 13.04
N ARG A 283 0.73 6.61 12.77
CA ARG A 283 -0.46 6.99 11.98
C ARG A 283 -0.46 6.39 10.57
N ASN A 284 0.72 6.24 9.95
CA ASN A 284 0.83 5.56 8.65
C ASN A 284 0.58 4.05 8.78
N ALA A 285 1.06 3.40 9.83
CA ALA A 285 0.76 1.98 10.09
C ALA A 285 -0.74 1.73 10.38
N ASP A 286 -1.38 2.60 11.17
CA ASP A 286 -2.84 2.61 11.35
C ASP A 286 -3.59 2.78 10.02
N ASN A 287 -3.14 3.69 9.15
CA ASN A 287 -3.75 3.88 7.83
C ASN A 287 -3.62 2.62 6.94
N ILE A 288 -2.49 1.91 6.98
CA ILE A 288 -2.32 0.62 6.28
C ILE A 288 -3.34 -0.39 6.81
N LEU A 289 -3.40 -0.59 8.13
CA LEU A 289 -4.30 -1.56 8.77
C LEU A 289 -5.77 -1.25 8.47
N ASN A 290 -6.18 0.02 8.57
CA ASN A 290 -7.54 0.44 8.24
C ASN A 290 -7.90 0.14 6.77
N LEU A 291 -6.98 0.37 5.83
CA LEU A 291 -7.19 0.08 4.41
C LEU A 291 -7.22 -1.42 4.08
N ILE A 292 -6.49 -2.26 4.83
CA ILE A 292 -6.54 -3.73 4.73
C ILE A 292 -7.83 -4.26 5.37
N ASN A 293 -8.19 -3.80 6.57
CA ASN A 293 -9.37 -4.23 7.30
C ASN A 293 -10.69 -3.88 6.58
N LEU A 294 -10.75 -2.72 5.93
CA LEU A 294 -11.86 -2.35 5.01
C LEU A 294 -12.05 -3.30 3.81
N VAL A 295 -11.09 -4.18 3.57
CA VAL A 295 -10.99 -5.05 2.39
C VAL A 295 -11.07 -6.54 2.78
N GLY A 296 -10.65 -6.90 4.00
CA GLY A 296 -10.78 -8.24 4.59
C GLY A 296 -12.20 -8.65 5.00
N VAL A 297 -13.22 -7.79 4.86
CA VAL A 297 -14.63 -8.07 5.23
C VAL A 297 -15.32 -9.10 4.30
N LEU A 298 -14.66 -9.53 3.23
CA LEU A 298 -15.15 -10.62 2.37
C LEU A 298 -15.03 -11.98 3.10
N PRO A 299 -15.89 -12.96 2.80
CA PRO A 299 -15.71 -14.34 3.27
C PRO A 299 -14.49 -14.98 2.59
N LEU A 300 -13.34 -14.75 3.20
CA LEU A 300 -12.06 -15.39 2.93
C LEU A 300 -12.10 -16.86 3.39
N GLY A 301 -11.28 -17.70 2.78
CA GLY A 301 -11.22 -19.15 3.05
C GLY A 301 -9.79 -19.64 2.88
N GLU A 302 -9.55 -20.94 2.74
CA GLU A 302 -8.18 -21.45 2.53
C GLU A 302 -7.65 -21.23 1.09
N ASP A 303 -7.76 -20.00 0.57
CA ASP A 303 -7.25 -19.60 -0.74
C ASP A 303 -6.07 -18.62 -0.65
N ASN A 304 -5.35 -18.44 -1.75
CA ASN A 304 -4.15 -17.60 -1.79
C ASN A 304 -4.46 -16.10 -1.59
N TYR A 305 -5.66 -15.63 -1.92
CA TYR A 305 -6.04 -14.23 -1.69
C TYR A 305 -6.20 -13.92 -0.21
N SER A 306 -6.75 -14.89 0.53
CA SER A 306 -6.92 -14.85 1.98
C SER A 306 -5.55 -14.77 2.67
N LYS A 307 -4.64 -15.68 2.32
CA LYS A 307 -3.23 -15.70 2.79
C LYS A 307 -2.46 -14.42 2.46
N VAL A 308 -2.74 -13.76 1.33
CA VAL A 308 -2.15 -12.47 0.99
C VAL A 308 -2.68 -11.34 1.87
N ILE A 309 -3.98 -11.31 2.16
CA ILE A 309 -4.60 -10.30 3.04
C ILE A 309 -4.13 -10.49 4.49
N GLU A 310 -4.06 -11.74 4.96
CA GLU A 310 -3.48 -12.13 6.26
C GLU A 310 -2.04 -11.64 6.40
N LEU A 311 -1.14 -12.03 5.49
CA LEU A 311 0.26 -11.58 5.51
C LEU A 311 0.42 -10.06 5.41
N CYS A 312 -0.45 -9.36 4.68
CA CYS A 312 -0.44 -7.90 4.67
C CYS A 312 -0.84 -7.30 6.02
N ASN A 313 -1.78 -7.93 6.74
CA ASN A 313 -2.18 -7.54 8.08
C ASN A 313 -1.06 -7.82 9.10
N ASP A 314 -0.51 -9.04 9.11
CA ASP A 314 0.57 -9.45 10.02
C ASP A 314 1.76 -8.49 9.97
N ILE A 315 2.21 -8.14 8.76
CA ILE A 315 3.31 -7.19 8.54
C ILE A 315 2.97 -5.81 9.10
N ALA A 316 1.77 -5.29 8.78
CA ALA A 316 1.36 -3.95 9.20
C ALA A 316 1.15 -3.87 10.73
N SER A 317 0.62 -4.94 11.34
CA SER A 317 0.41 -5.08 12.78
C SER A 317 1.75 -5.14 13.52
N LYS A 318 2.71 -5.97 13.08
CA LYS A 318 4.05 -6.03 13.68
C LYS A 318 4.80 -4.70 13.62
N LEU A 319 4.72 -4.01 12.47
CA LEU A 319 5.35 -2.69 12.31
C LEU A 319 4.67 -1.64 13.21
N LYS A 320 3.34 -1.70 13.37
CA LYS A 320 2.61 -0.85 14.33
C LYS A 320 3.06 -1.13 15.77
N GLU A 321 2.93 -2.37 16.24
CA GLU A 321 3.24 -2.78 17.62
C GLU A 321 4.67 -2.43 18.01
N ALA A 322 5.62 -2.57 17.09
CA ALA A 322 7.01 -2.18 17.30
C ALA A 322 7.19 -0.65 17.45
N ILE A 323 6.46 0.16 16.69
CA ILE A 323 6.50 1.63 16.80
C ILE A 323 5.85 2.10 18.11
N GLU A 324 4.72 1.51 18.51
CA GLU A 324 4.07 1.78 19.80
C GLU A 324 4.96 1.38 20.98
N SER A 325 5.58 0.20 20.90
CA SER A 325 6.53 -0.29 21.89
C SER A 325 7.78 0.59 21.98
N ALA A 326 8.36 1.00 20.84
CA ALA A 326 9.50 1.90 20.81
C ALA A 326 9.16 3.26 21.43
N LEU A 327 8.00 3.86 21.11
CA LEU A 327 7.53 5.09 21.73
C LEU A 327 7.44 4.98 23.27
N GLY A 328 6.77 3.93 23.78
CA GLY A 328 6.62 3.67 25.22
C GLY A 328 7.91 3.27 25.95
N ILE A 329 9.01 3.04 25.22
CA ILE A 329 10.36 2.79 25.75
C ILE A 329 11.21 4.07 25.70
N ILE A 330 11.06 4.93 24.68
CA ILE A 330 11.71 6.25 24.61
C ILE A 330 11.22 7.16 25.75
N ASP A 331 9.94 7.07 26.15
CA ASP A 331 9.40 7.77 27.33
C ASP A 331 10.01 7.29 28.68
N LYS A 332 10.84 6.23 28.66
CA LYS A 332 11.65 5.74 29.80
C LYS A 332 13.14 6.10 29.68
N GLU A 333 13.48 7.03 28.76
CA GLU A 333 14.84 7.42 28.34
C GLU A 333 15.69 6.33 27.65
N ASP A 334 15.13 5.16 27.37
CA ASP A 334 15.87 4.03 26.80
C ASP A 334 15.86 4.03 25.26
N GLN A 335 16.70 4.90 24.70
CA GLN A 335 16.92 5.03 23.26
C GLN A 335 17.53 3.75 22.65
N GLY A 336 18.21 2.92 23.47
CA GLY A 336 18.87 1.68 23.04
C GLY A 336 17.88 0.58 22.72
N THR A 337 17.04 0.22 23.70
CA THR A 337 15.99 -0.79 23.51
C THR A 337 14.99 -0.36 22.46
N ALA A 338 14.62 0.93 22.38
CA ALA A 338 13.70 1.42 21.36
C ALA A 338 14.19 1.17 19.92
N LEU A 339 15.48 1.39 19.67
CA LEU A 339 16.11 1.08 18.38
C LEU A 339 16.23 -0.43 18.14
N SER A 340 16.50 -1.22 19.17
CA SER A 340 16.55 -2.68 19.09
C SER A 340 15.19 -3.28 18.69
N ILE A 341 14.08 -2.80 19.30
CA ILE A 341 12.70 -3.15 18.95
C ILE A 341 12.42 -2.86 17.48
N LEU A 342 12.73 -1.65 17.00
CA LEU A 342 12.52 -1.26 15.59
C LEU A 342 13.35 -2.13 14.63
N SER A 343 14.58 -2.50 15.00
CA SER A 343 15.42 -3.39 14.20
C SER A 343 14.89 -4.83 14.14
N SER A 344 14.46 -5.37 15.29
CA SER A 344 13.90 -6.73 15.40
C SER A 344 12.56 -6.87 14.66
N ALA A 345 11.77 -5.81 14.58
CA ALA A 345 10.54 -5.80 13.79
C ALA A 345 10.81 -5.88 12.28
N LEU A 346 11.88 -5.23 11.80
CA LEU A 346 12.29 -5.32 10.39
C LEU A 346 12.81 -6.73 10.05
N ASP A 347 13.54 -7.39 10.98
CA ASP A 347 13.91 -8.80 10.84
C ASP A 347 12.71 -9.75 10.78
N SER A 348 11.67 -9.53 11.61
CA SER A 348 10.49 -10.40 11.63
C SER A 348 9.59 -10.25 10.40
N VAL A 349 9.69 -9.10 9.70
CA VAL A 349 8.88 -8.75 8.52
C VAL A 349 9.53 -9.16 7.20
N GLU A 350 10.86 -9.12 7.06
CA GLU A 350 11.56 -9.59 5.85
C GLU A 350 11.11 -10.98 5.34
N PRO A 351 10.99 -12.04 6.17
CA PRO A 351 10.53 -13.34 5.69
C PRO A 351 9.08 -13.33 5.19
N GLU A 352 8.25 -12.40 5.65
CA GLU A 352 6.82 -12.32 5.27
C GLU A 352 6.61 -11.53 3.98
N VAL A 353 7.42 -10.50 3.74
CA VAL A 353 7.55 -9.89 2.41
C VAL A 353 8.04 -10.94 1.39
N ASN A 354 8.94 -11.84 1.79
CA ASN A 354 9.33 -12.97 0.93
C ASN A 354 8.21 -14.01 0.71
N LYS A 355 7.34 -14.30 1.70
CA LYS A 355 6.11 -15.10 1.48
C LYS A 355 5.15 -14.40 0.49
N LEU A 356 4.94 -13.09 0.63
CA LEU A 356 4.12 -12.32 -0.31
C LEU A 356 4.67 -12.37 -1.73
N LYS A 357 6.00 -12.34 -1.93
CA LYS A 357 6.64 -12.47 -3.25
C LYS A 357 6.35 -13.80 -3.95
N THR A 358 6.28 -14.92 -3.21
CA THR A 358 6.00 -16.23 -3.84
C THR A 358 4.54 -16.39 -4.24
N LEU A 359 3.61 -15.79 -3.47
CA LEU A 359 2.16 -15.76 -3.76
C LEU A 359 1.81 -14.75 -4.86
N CYS A 360 2.40 -13.54 -4.82
CA CYS A 360 2.08 -12.42 -5.71
C CYS A 360 3.21 -12.15 -6.70
N ARG A 361 3.50 -13.12 -7.58
CA ARG A 361 4.58 -13.02 -8.58
C ARG A 361 4.48 -11.77 -9.48
N TRP A 362 3.25 -11.33 -9.79
CA TRP A 362 2.97 -10.10 -10.54
C TRP A 362 3.45 -8.81 -9.84
N ALA A 363 3.57 -8.83 -8.50
CA ALA A 363 4.06 -7.74 -7.67
C ALA A 363 5.55 -7.89 -7.28
N TRP A 364 6.27 -8.87 -7.84
CA TRP A 364 7.60 -9.27 -7.35
C TRP A 364 8.60 -8.11 -7.26
N ARG A 365 8.64 -7.21 -8.26
CA ARG A 365 9.55 -6.06 -8.27
C ARG A 365 9.25 -5.08 -7.13
N GLU A 366 7.99 -4.67 -6.99
CA GLU A 366 7.53 -3.73 -5.97
C GLU A 366 7.79 -4.28 -4.55
N LEU A 367 7.56 -5.58 -4.35
CA LEU A 367 7.86 -6.27 -3.08
C LEU A 367 9.36 -6.44 -2.81
N GLU A 368 10.18 -6.63 -3.85
CA GLU A 368 11.63 -6.70 -3.69
C GLU A 368 12.23 -5.33 -3.36
N GLU A 369 11.71 -4.24 -3.92
CA GLU A 369 12.06 -2.86 -3.52
C GLU A 369 11.71 -2.61 -2.04
N VAL A 370 10.53 -3.05 -1.60
CA VAL A 370 10.12 -3.00 -0.18
C VAL A 370 11.08 -3.83 0.70
N ARG A 371 11.44 -5.06 0.29
CA ARG A 371 12.40 -5.90 1.01
C ARG A 371 13.77 -5.25 1.14
N ILE A 372 14.30 -4.71 0.04
CA ILE A 372 15.60 -4.01 0.01
C ILE A 372 15.57 -2.78 0.92
N GLY A 373 14.47 -2.04 0.95
CA GLY A 373 14.28 -0.92 1.89
C GLY A 373 14.33 -1.35 3.36
N ILE A 374 13.59 -2.41 3.71
CA ILE A 374 13.56 -3.01 5.06
C ILE A 374 14.96 -3.44 5.51
N VAL A 375 15.65 -4.22 4.67
CA VAL A 375 17.04 -4.69 4.90
C VAL A 375 17.98 -3.51 5.11
N LYS A 376 17.98 -2.53 4.20
CA LYS A 376 18.86 -1.37 4.26
C LYS A 376 18.69 -0.57 5.56
N VAL A 377 17.44 -0.34 5.99
CA VAL A 377 17.17 0.42 7.22
C VAL A 377 17.49 -0.40 8.47
N ARG A 378 17.20 -1.70 8.50
CA ARG A 378 17.65 -2.59 9.59
C ARG A 378 19.16 -2.52 9.76
N ASP A 379 19.90 -2.67 8.66
CA ASP A 379 21.36 -2.76 8.68
C ASP A 379 21.98 -1.39 9.03
N MET A 380 21.36 -0.28 8.63
CA MET A 380 21.71 1.06 9.10
C MET A 380 21.43 1.28 10.60
N ILE A 381 20.32 0.74 11.14
CA ILE A 381 20.07 0.77 12.59
C ILE A 381 21.15 0.01 13.36
N LYS A 382 21.47 -1.22 12.93
CA LYS A 382 22.45 -2.10 13.59
C LYS A 382 23.89 -1.57 13.50
N ASN A 383 24.30 -1.09 12.32
CA ASN A 383 25.71 -0.85 12.01
C ASN A 383 26.10 0.64 12.01
N VAL A 384 25.13 1.57 12.01
CA VAL A 384 25.40 3.03 12.02
C VAL A 384 24.76 3.69 13.24
N HIS A 385 23.45 3.58 13.41
CA HIS A 385 22.72 4.31 14.47
C HIS A 385 23.02 3.77 15.86
N MET A 386 23.14 2.44 16.04
CA MET A 386 23.57 1.83 17.32
C MET A 386 24.98 2.28 17.76
N PRO A 387 26.06 2.11 16.96
CA PRO A 387 27.38 2.61 17.34
C PRO A 387 27.44 4.13 17.58
N LYS A 388 26.66 4.91 16.82
CA LYS A 388 26.54 6.37 17.00
C LYS A 388 25.89 6.72 18.34
N LEU A 389 24.74 6.11 18.67
CA LEU A 389 24.08 6.25 19.98
C LEU A 389 25.04 5.92 21.13
N ILE A 390 25.77 4.81 21.02
CA ILE A 390 26.71 4.36 22.06
C ILE A 390 27.77 5.43 22.34
N ARG A 391 28.31 6.09 21.30
CA ARG A 391 29.32 7.15 21.43
C ARG A 391 28.75 8.47 21.92
N VAL A 392 27.62 8.91 21.38
CA VAL A 392 27.06 10.24 21.61
C VAL A 392 26.29 10.33 22.93
N VAL A 393 25.57 9.27 23.32
CA VAL A 393 24.64 9.29 24.46
C VAL A 393 25.06 8.36 25.59
N VAL A 394 25.51 7.15 25.29
CA VAL A 394 25.77 6.13 26.33
C VAL A 394 27.13 6.32 27.00
N ILE A 395 28.21 6.47 26.23
CA ILE A 395 29.58 6.65 26.76
C ILE A 395 29.71 7.87 27.68
N PRO A 396 29.19 9.07 27.34
CA PRO A 396 29.23 10.23 28.24
C PRO A 396 28.49 9.99 29.57
N LYS A 397 27.34 9.28 29.55
CA LYS A 397 26.62 8.87 30.76
C LYS A 397 27.46 7.88 31.60
N ILE A 398 28.09 6.89 30.96
CA ILE A 398 28.91 5.86 31.64
C ILE A 398 30.17 6.46 32.31
N VAL A 399 30.92 7.30 31.58
CA VAL A 399 32.17 7.91 32.07
C VAL A 399 31.91 8.88 33.25
N GLY A 400 30.70 9.44 33.35
CA GLY A 400 30.30 10.32 34.45
C GLY A 400 29.83 9.61 35.74
N LEU A 401 29.41 8.33 35.68
CA LEU A 401 28.59 7.71 36.74
C LEU A 401 29.10 6.39 37.34
N GLY A 402 30.27 5.89 36.94
CA GLY A 402 30.82 4.64 37.49
C GLY A 402 30.05 3.38 37.07
N SER A 403 29.42 3.42 35.89
CA SER A 403 28.45 2.42 35.43
C SER A 403 29.03 1.03 35.13
N THR A 404 30.35 0.84 35.15
CA THR A 404 30.98 -0.50 35.08
C THR A 404 30.51 -1.41 36.21
N MET A 405 30.28 -0.87 37.41
CA MET A 405 29.63 -1.61 38.50
C MET A 405 28.22 -2.09 38.14
N GLN A 406 27.45 -1.34 37.34
CA GLN A 406 26.10 -1.74 36.94
C GLN A 406 26.11 -2.84 35.87
N ILE A 407 27.04 -2.78 34.92
CA ILE A 407 27.22 -3.84 33.90
C ILE A 407 27.69 -5.13 34.59
N LYS A 408 28.64 -5.04 35.53
CA LYS A 408 29.10 -6.19 36.34
C LYS A 408 28.00 -6.73 37.26
N ALA A 409 27.16 -5.87 37.84
CA ALA A 409 25.99 -6.31 38.62
C ALA A 409 24.94 -7.02 37.74
N SER A 410 24.73 -6.56 36.50
CA SER A 410 23.82 -7.20 35.54
C SER A 410 24.30 -8.59 35.13
N TYR A 411 25.61 -8.74 34.86
CA TYR A 411 26.26 -10.05 34.68
C TYR A 411 26.04 -10.97 35.89
N THR A 412 26.37 -10.50 37.10
CA THR A 412 26.21 -11.27 38.35
C THR A 412 24.76 -11.68 38.62
N TYR A 413 23.79 -10.82 38.27
CA TYR A 413 22.36 -11.13 38.41
C TYR A 413 21.90 -12.20 37.41
N VAL A 414 22.26 -12.06 36.14
CA VAL A 414 21.93 -13.04 35.09
C VAL A 414 22.58 -14.40 35.39
N LYS A 415 23.82 -14.41 35.90
CA LYS A 415 24.49 -15.61 36.41
C LYS A 415 23.73 -16.26 37.57
N ASN A 416 23.33 -15.47 38.57
CA ASN A 416 22.52 -15.96 39.70
C ASN A 416 21.19 -16.59 39.25
N LEU A 417 20.55 -16.10 38.18
CA LEU A 417 19.32 -16.69 37.66
C LEU A 417 19.58 -18.07 37.03
N TYR A 418 20.69 -18.24 36.32
CA TYR A 418 21.08 -19.53 35.73
C TYR A 418 21.51 -20.54 36.79
N GLU A 419 22.36 -20.15 37.74
CA GLU A 419 22.80 -20.99 38.87
C GLU A 419 21.64 -21.48 39.75
N ARG A 420 20.53 -20.74 39.78
CA ARG A 420 19.28 -21.10 40.49
C ARG A 420 18.27 -21.85 39.62
N GLY A 421 18.61 -22.18 38.36
CA GLY A 421 17.73 -22.89 37.42
C GLY A 421 16.51 -22.09 36.93
N VAL A 422 16.49 -20.76 37.12
CA VAL A 422 15.36 -19.89 36.75
C VAL A 422 15.32 -19.61 35.24
N ILE A 423 16.47 -19.69 34.57
CA ILE A 423 16.60 -19.54 33.11
C ILE A 423 17.33 -20.74 32.50
N SER A 424 16.97 -21.12 31.28
CA SER A 424 17.58 -22.26 30.59
C SER A 424 19.03 -22.00 30.17
N CYS A 425 19.81 -23.05 29.94
CA CYS A 425 21.18 -22.95 29.43
C CYS A 425 21.25 -22.18 28.09
N GLY A 426 20.29 -22.41 27.17
CA GLY A 426 20.19 -21.67 25.92
C GLY A 426 19.85 -20.19 26.11
N THR A 427 18.93 -19.88 27.04
CA THR A 427 18.60 -18.50 27.45
C THR A 427 19.84 -17.80 28.00
N TYR A 428 20.56 -18.44 28.93
CA TYR A 428 21.76 -17.90 29.55
C TYR A 428 22.89 -17.64 28.55
N LYS A 429 23.15 -18.60 27.66
CA LYS A 429 24.13 -18.51 26.57
C LYS A 429 23.82 -17.34 25.62
N SER A 430 22.54 -17.08 25.32
CA SER A 430 22.12 -15.91 24.53
C SER A 430 22.30 -14.58 25.28
N LEU A 431 21.94 -14.50 26.58
CA LEU A 431 22.15 -13.31 27.41
C LEU A 431 23.65 -12.95 27.51
N LEU A 432 24.51 -13.93 27.80
CA LEU A 432 25.96 -13.72 27.88
C LEU A 432 26.57 -13.33 26.51
N THR A 433 26.11 -13.93 25.41
CA THR A 433 26.56 -13.56 24.06
C THR A 433 26.18 -12.11 23.73
N SER A 434 24.96 -11.70 24.09
CA SER A 434 24.48 -10.33 23.93
C SER A 434 25.29 -9.34 24.77
N LEU A 435 25.60 -9.70 26.02
CA LEU A 435 26.41 -8.88 26.93
C LEU A 435 27.86 -8.75 26.46
N SER A 436 28.49 -9.84 26.00
CA SER A 436 29.82 -9.84 25.39
C SER A 436 29.89 -8.89 24.19
N ASN A 437 28.91 -8.95 23.29
CA ASN A 437 28.85 -8.09 22.12
C ASN A 437 28.60 -6.61 22.47
N PHE A 438 27.75 -6.31 23.45
CA PHE A 438 27.56 -4.95 23.95
C PHE A 438 28.84 -4.37 24.58
N ILE A 439 29.56 -5.16 25.38
CA ILE A 439 30.82 -4.71 26.00
C ILE A 439 31.91 -4.48 24.94
N LYS A 440 32.00 -5.31 23.89
CA LYS A 440 32.89 -5.05 22.73
C LYS A 440 32.58 -3.70 22.08
N GLN A 441 31.30 -3.43 21.78
CA GLN A 441 30.88 -2.15 21.18
C GLN A 441 31.16 -0.93 22.08
N LEU A 442 31.06 -1.08 23.40
CA LEU A 442 31.51 -0.05 24.36
C LEU A 442 33.01 0.19 24.28
N ILE A 443 33.83 -0.86 24.28
CA ILE A 443 35.30 -0.77 24.21
C ILE A 443 35.73 -0.12 22.88
N GLU A 444 35.16 -0.54 21.75
CA GLU A 444 35.39 0.06 20.43
C GLU A 444 34.97 1.54 20.37
N GLY A 445 33.85 1.90 21.01
CA GLY A 445 33.42 3.28 21.15
C GLY A 445 34.41 4.13 21.95
N LEU A 446 34.90 3.60 23.08
CA LEU A 446 35.90 4.25 23.95
C LEU A 446 37.31 4.31 23.32
N GLN A 447 37.62 3.44 22.35
CA GLN A 447 38.84 3.55 21.55
C GLN A 447 38.79 4.73 20.58
N GLN A 448 37.60 5.15 20.14
CA GLN A 448 37.43 6.21 19.14
C GLN A 448 37.14 7.60 19.75
N THR A 449 36.99 7.70 21.07
CA THR A 449 37.03 8.99 21.80
C THR A 449 38.48 9.47 21.95
N THR A 450 38.89 10.44 21.14
CA THR A 450 40.26 10.99 21.11
C THR A 450 40.50 12.02 22.22
N GLY A 451 41.78 12.23 22.57
CA GLY A 451 42.23 13.32 23.45
C GLY A 451 42.50 12.96 24.91
N HIS A 452 42.63 11.67 25.26
CA HIS A 452 42.99 11.23 26.62
C HIS A 452 44.22 10.31 26.57
N GLY A 453 45.21 10.57 27.44
CA GLY A 453 46.46 9.82 27.52
C GLY A 453 46.44 8.69 28.56
N PRO A 454 47.48 7.83 28.59
CA PRO A 454 47.53 6.65 29.46
C PRO A 454 47.27 6.96 30.94
N GLY A 455 46.41 6.16 31.57
CA GLY A 455 45.96 6.38 32.94
C GLY A 455 44.75 7.31 33.08
N SER A 456 44.12 7.72 31.96
CA SER A 456 42.86 8.45 31.98
C SER A 456 41.72 7.63 32.58
N LYS A 457 40.64 8.30 33.01
CA LYS A 457 39.38 7.64 33.41
C LYS A 457 38.82 6.74 32.30
N ILE A 458 39.02 7.09 31.03
CA ILE A 458 38.58 6.27 29.90
C ILE A 458 39.41 4.99 29.79
N ASP A 459 40.72 5.03 30.04
CA ASP A 459 41.57 3.84 29.93
C ASP A 459 41.40 2.87 31.09
N LEU A 460 41.19 3.39 32.31
CA LEU A 460 40.73 2.59 33.45
C LEU A 460 39.40 1.89 33.15
N LEU A 461 38.45 2.62 32.55
CA LEU A 461 37.13 2.09 32.21
C LEU A 461 37.20 1.06 31.06
N LYS A 462 38.09 1.24 30.07
CA LYS A 462 38.44 0.21 29.07
C LYS A 462 38.99 -1.05 29.74
N GLN A 463 39.91 -0.92 30.70
CA GLN A 463 40.51 -2.07 31.41
C GLN A 463 39.48 -2.85 32.24
N GLU A 464 38.58 -2.15 32.95
CA GLU A 464 37.47 -2.81 33.67
C GLU A 464 36.51 -3.54 32.73
N LEU A 465 36.13 -2.91 31.61
CA LEU A 465 35.27 -3.53 30.60
C LEU A 465 35.94 -4.72 29.91
N GLN A 466 37.22 -4.63 29.55
CA GLN A 466 37.97 -5.73 28.95
C GLN A 466 38.05 -6.92 29.91
N LYS A 467 38.36 -6.69 31.19
CA LYS A 467 38.37 -7.75 32.19
C LYS A 467 37.00 -8.43 32.33
N LEU A 468 35.91 -7.66 32.33
CA LEU A 468 34.54 -8.21 32.39
C LEU A 468 34.19 -8.99 31.12
N LEU A 469 34.64 -8.52 29.95
CA LEU A 469 34.49 -9.22 28.67
C LEU A 469 35.22 -10.56 28.67
N ASP A 470 36.44 -10.61 29.22
CA ASP A 470 37.24 -11.82 29.32
C ASP A 470 36.63 -12.81 30.33
N GLU A 471 36.11 -12.33 31.47
CA GLU A 471 35.32 -13.12 32.43
C GLU A 471 34.11 -13.79 31.73
N ILE A 472 33.33 -13.05 30.93
CA ILE A 472 32.14 -13.54 30.22
C ILE A 472 32.52 -14.51 29.08
N ASN A 473 33.55 -14.21 28.29
CA ASN A 473 33.97 -15.06 27.16
C ASN A 473 34.52 -16.40 27.66
N ASN A 474 35.23 -16.40 28.80
CA ASN A 474 35.69 -17.63 29.43
C ASN A 474 34.50 -18.52 29.84
N GLU A 475 33.48 -17.95 30.49
CA GLU A 475 32.27 -18.68 30.88
C GLU A 475 31.47 -19.20 29.67
N LEU A 476 31.32 -18.40 28.61
CA LEU A 476 30.75 -18.83 27.33
C LEU A 476 31.48 -20.03 26.70
N SER A 477 32.81 -20.14 26.88
CA SER A 477 33.58 -21.28 26.37
C SER A 477 33.45 -22.54 27.23
N GLN A 478 33.13 -22.40 28.52
CA GLN A 478 32.92 -23.51 29.46
C GLN A 478 31.45 -24.02 29.46
N LEU A 479 30.50 -23.21 28.97
CA LEU A 479 29.07 -23.53 28.90
C LEU A 479 28.74 -24.65 27.88
N LYS A 480 28.74 -25.89 28.39
CA LYS A 480 28.19 -27.08 27.73
C LYS A 480 26.65 -27.09 27.80
N CYS A 481 26.05 -26.16 27.07
CA CYS A 481 24.75 -26.33 26.42
C CYS A 481 24.99 -26.82 24.99
#